data_AF-A0A1H5XH82-F1
#
_entry.id   AF-A0A1H5XH82-F1
#
_cell.length_a   1.000
_cell.length_b   1.000
_cell.length_c   1.000
_cell.angle_alpha   90.00
_cell.angle_beta   90.00
_cell.angle_gamma   90.00
#
_symmetry.space_group_name_H-M   'P 1'
#
loop_
_entity.id
_entity.type
_entity.pdbx_description
1 polymer ?
#
loop_
_entity_poly.entity_id
_entity_poly.type
_entity_poly.pdbx_seq_one_letter_code
_entity_poly.pdbx_strand_id
1 'polypeptide(L)'
;MTQLRFIFLTAAIIVSVGAFSQQRKVVKNYWHAQVWLKDGTTDSGYVQNAHHSVWVYDDEVVLNDLDKFLGKNRRHATKDIDSMYVWVDTNPYNVIVSVPVPVNNSYGNDEPMVYKHPCMCYIIYSGRNVVIYEAWHDFLGDYYLYKTPEMYYAKALFRSHQKLSEKRRVTLAEEFDDYPVIKDYIRNIPDKMLKVNPLPFFLLIDTTLGQKDKAAGKVGN
;
A
#
# COMPACT_ATOMS: atom_id res chain seq x y z
N MET A 1 -20.01 -20.27 0.41
CA MET A 1 -18.82 -20.88 -0.23
C MET A 1 -17.56 -20.00 -0.20
N THR A 2 -17.64 -18.74 0.22
CA THR A 2 -16.52 -17.77 0.17
C THR A 2 -15.57 -17.86 1.38
N GLN A 3 -16.08 -18.15 2.59
CA GLN A 3 -15.25 -18.22 3.80
C GLN A 3 -14.29 -19.42 3.81
N LEU A 4 -14.69 -20.56 3.23
CA LEU A 4 -13.84 -21.76 3.18
C LEU A 4 -12.57 -21.51 2.34
N ARG A 5 -12.68 -20.75 1.24
CA ARG A 5 -11.54 -20.40 0.37
C ARG A 5 -10.53 -19.50 1.07
N PHE A 6 -10.97 -18.56 1.93
CA PHE A 6 -10.09 -17.69 2.71
C PHE A 6 -9.31 -18.44 3.80
N ILE A 7 -9.94 -19.41 4.46
CA ILE A 7 -9.29 -20.23 5.50
C ILE A 7 -8.22 -21.15 4.87
N PHE A 8 -8.50 -21.73 3.70
CA PHE A 8 -7.51 -22.53 2.97
C PHE A 8 -6.32 -21.67 2.48
N LEU A 9 -6.57 -20.43 2.03
CA LEU A 9 -5.49 -19.53 1.60
C LEU A 9 -4.58 -19.11 2.78
N THR A 10 -5.16 -18.78 3.93
CA THR A 10 -4.40 -18.39 5.14
C THR A 10 -3.64 -19.57 5.75
N ALA A 11 -4.22 -20.77 5.76
CA ALA A 11 -3.51 -21.98 6.20
C ALA A 11 -2.36 -22.36 5.26
N ALA A 12 -2.54 -22.21 3.94
CA ALA A 12 -1.47 -22.43 2.98
C ALA A 12 -0.32 -21.43 3.15
N ILE A 13 -0.61 -20.16 3.48
CA ILE A 13 0.38 -19.11 3.78
C ILE A 13 1.22 -19.46 5.02
N ILE A 14 0.60 -19.97 6.09
CA ILE A 14 1.33 -20.31 7.33
C ILE A 14 2.27 -21.52 7.10
N VAL A 15 1.83 -22.51 6.33
CA VAL A 15 2.63 -23.73 6.04
C VAL A 15 3.77 -23.42 5.08
N SER A 16 3.57 -22.56 4.08
CA SER A 16 4.65 -22.15 3.17
C SER A 16 5.68 -21.27 3.88
N VAL A 17 5.27 -20.31 4.71
CA VAL A 17 6.25 -19.49 5.48
C VAL A 17 7.03 -20.35 6.50
N GLY A 18 6.36 -21.32 7.14
CA GLY A 18 7.00 -22.24 8.08
C GLY A 18 7.99 -23.23 7.45
N ALA A 19 7.67 -23.76 6.26
CA ALA A 19 8.55 -24.70 5.56
C ALA A 19 9.78 -24.02 4.92
N PHE A 20 9.68 -22.74 4.55
CA PHE A 20 10.79 -21.99 3.95
C PHE A 20 11.81 -21.45 4.97
N SER A 21 11.48 -21.39 6.27
CA SER A 21 12.39 -20.85 7.30
C SER A 21 13.46 -21.83 7.79
N GLN A 22 13.38 -23.12 7.42
CA GLN A 22 14.19 -24.16 8.06
C GLN A 22 15.65 -24.32 7.55
N GLN A 23 16.13 -23.55 6.56
CA GLN A 23 17.53 -23.67 6.10
C GLN A 23 18.27 -22.36 5.75
N ARG A 24 17.65 -21.18 5.88
CA ARG A 24 18.30 -19.91 5.50
C ARG A 24 18.91 -19.20 6.70
N LYS A 25 20.09 -18.59 6.48
CA LYS A 25 20.78 -17.77 7.47
C LYS A 25 19.93 -16.53 7.77
N VAL A 26 19.54 -16.33 9.03
CA VAL A 26 18.81 -15.14 9.48
C VAL A 26 19.67 -13.89 9.24
N VAL A 27 19.18 -12.96 8.42
CA VAL A 27 19.83 -11.67 8.20
C VAL A 27 19.07 -10.60 9.01
N LYS A 28 19.76 -9.99 9.98
CA LYS A 28 19.16 -8.99 10.87
C LYS A 28 18.97 -7.67 10.12
N ASN A 29 17.83 -7.00 10.37
CA ASN A 29 17.52 -5.65 9.87
C ASN A 29 17.40 -5.53 8.33
N TYR A 30 17.15 -6.63 7.63
CA TYR A 30 16.83 -6.60 6.21
C TYR A 30 15.40 -7.06 5.97
N TRP A 31 14.75 -6.41 5.00
CA TRP A 31 13.43 -6.76 4.52
C TRP A 31 13.56 -7.91 3.53
N HIS A 32 13.09 -9.08 3.92
CA HIS A 32 12.95 -10.23 3.07
C HIS A 32 11.63 -10.11 2.32
N ALA A 33 11.65 -10.36 1.01
CA ALA A 33 10.47 -10.42 0.17
C ALA A 33 10.26 -11.80 -0.46
N GLN A 34 9.00 -12.16 -0.62
CA GLN A 34 8.52 -13.16 -1.56
C GLN A 34 7.70 -12.43 -2.62
N VAL A 35 8.07 -12.57 -3.89
CA VAL A 35 7.41 -11.95 -5.04
C VAL A 35 6.69 -13.02 -5.83
N TRP A 36 5.46 -12.72 -6.25
CA TRP A 36 4.67 -13.49 -7.20
C TRP A 36 4.51 -12.66 -8.48
N LEU A 37 4.87 -13.25 -9.62
CA LEU A 37 4.77 -12.62 -10.92
C LEU A 37 3.46 -13.03 -11.62
N LYS A 38 3.00 -12.18 -12.54
CA LYS A 38 1.76 -12.39 -13.30
C LYS A 38 1.80 -13.61 -14.23
N ASP A 39 2.99 -14.09 -14.57
CA ASP A 39 3.20 -15.31 -15.36
C ASP A 39 3.10 -16.60 -14.51
N GLY A 40 2.87 -16.47 -13.20
CA GLY A 40 2.74 -17.57 -12.26
C GLY A 40 4.05 -18.02 -11.61
N THR A 41 5.18 -17.41 -11.95
CA THR A 41 6.47 -17.69 -11.31
C THR A 41 6.63 -16.90 -10.00
N THR A 42 7.58 -17.33 -9.17
CA THR A 42 7.85 -16.70 -7.87
C THR A 42 9.35 -16.56 -7.64
N ASP A 43 9.74 -15.53 -6.90
CA ASP A 43 11.13 -15.30 -6.47
C ASP A 43 11.16 -14.81 -5.02
N SER A 44 12.27 -15.01 -4.34
CA SER A 44 12.47 -14.65 -2.94
C SER A 44 13.88 -14.16 -2.70
N GLY A 45 14.02 -13.13 -1.87
CA GLY A 45 15.32 -12.55 -1.52
C GLY A 45 15.15 -11.28 -0.69
N TYR A 46 16.23 -10.58 -0.42
CA TYR A 46 16.19 -9.35 0.37
C TYR A 46 16.00 -8.14 -0.53
N VAL A 47 15.06 -7.27 -0.18
CA VAL A 47 14.82 -6.01 -0.88
C VAL A 47 16.10 -5.16 -0.79
N GLN A 48 16.59 -4.68 -1.95
CA GLN A 48 17.82 -3.88 -2.00
C GLN A 48 17.68 -2.57 -1.23
N ASN A 49 16.51 -1.95 -1.30
CA ASN A 49 16.23 -0.71 -0.59
C ASN A 49 16.06 -1.08 0.90
N ALA A 50 16.79 -0.42 1.81
CA ALA A 50 16.68 -0.65 3.26
C ALA A 50 15.32 -0.22 3.86
N HIS A 51 14.37 0.10 2.99
CA HIS A 51 13.00 0.40 3.29
C HIS A 51 12.15 -0.82 3.01
N HIS A 52 11.03 -0.94 3.70
CA HIS A 52 10.09 -1.98 3.37
C HIS A 52 9.63 -1.79 1.92
N SER A 53 9.15 -0.62 1.48
CA SER A 53 8.64 -0.43 0.11
C SER A 53 9.74 -0.06 -0.87
N VAL A 54 9.49 -0.37 -2.15
CA VAL A 54 10.26 0.17 -3.27
C VAL A 54 9.84 1.63 -3.51
N TRP A 55 10.76 2.45 -4.01
CA TRP A 55 10.46 3.84 -4.31
C TRP A 55 9.34 3.96 -5.33
N VAL A 56 8.51 4.99 -5.19
CA VAL A 56 7.39 5.21 -6.10
C VAL A 56 7.80 5.51 -7.55
N TYR A 57 9.03 5.97 -7.78
CA TYR A 57 9.58 6.19 -9.12
C TYR A 57 10.45 5.02 -9.63
N ASP A 58 10.66 3.98 -8.83
CA ASP A 58 11.34 2.77 -9.30
C ASP A 58 10.33 1.92 -10.07
N ASP A 59 10.69 1.55 -11.29
CA ASP A 59 9.91 0.64 -12.14
C ASP A 59 10.29 -0.83 -11.95
N GLU A 60 11.19 -1.12 -11.01
CA GLU A 60 11.68 -2.46 -10.68
C GLU A 60 11.78 -2.69 -9.16
N VAL A 61 11.45 -3.91 -8.74
CA VAL A 61 11.86 -4.47 -7.45
C VAL A 61 13.19 -5.19 -7.64
N VAL A 62 14.18 -4.86 -6.81
CA VAL A 62 15.48 -5.55 -6.82
C VAL A 62 15.65 -6.41 -5.57
N LEU A 63 15.86 -7.71 -5.80
CA LEU A 63 16.11 -8.71 -4.76
C LEU A 63 17.57 -9.16 -4.76
N ASN A 64 18.13 -9.31 -3.56
CA ASN A 64 19.51 -9.73 -3.32
C ASN A 64 19.55 -11.06 -2.54
N ASP A 65 20.52 -11.92 -2.87
CA ASP A 65 20.87 -13.09 -2.07
C ASP A 65 21.94 -12.72 -1.04
N LEU A 66 21.54 -12.15 0.08
CA LEU A 66 22.48 -11.77 1.16
C LEU A 66 23.04 -12.96 1.94
N ASP A 67 22.48 -14.15 1.72
CA ASP A 67 22.92 -15.42 2.29
C ASP A 67 24.05 -16.08 1.46
N LYS A 68 24.38 -15.55 0.28
CA LYS A 68 25.42 -16.08 -0.63
C LYS A 68 26.59 -15.11 -0.77
N PHE A 69 27.81 -15.66 -0.70
CA PHE A 69 29.08 -14.92 -0.84
C PHE A 69 29.25 -14.19 -2.21
N LEU A 70 28.44 -14.55 -3.21
CA LEU A 70 28.40 -13.94 -4.56
C LEU A 70 26.94 -13.73 -5.02
N GLY A 71 26.09 -13.21 -4.13
CA GLY A 71 24.69 -12.92 -4.46
C GLY A 71 24.58 -11.98 -5.67
N LYS A 72 23.77 -12.36 -6.67
CA LYS A 72 23.44 -11.50 -7.81
C LYS A 72 22.12 -10.78 -7.54
N ASN A 73 22.06 -9.51 -7.91
CA ASN A 73 20.81 -8.76 -7.92
C ASN A 73 19.88 -9.35 -9.00
N ARG A 74 18.65 -9.65 -8.62
CA ARG A 74 17.56 -10.04 -9.53
C ARG A 74 16.55 -8.91 -9.58
N ARG A 75 16.16 -8.51 -10.79
CA ARG A 75 15.30 -7.35 -11.05
C ARG A 75 13.97 -7.83 -11.61
N HIS A 76 12.90 -7.30 -11.06
CA HIS A 76 11.53 -7.63 -11.46
C HIS A 76 10.79 -6.33 -11.75
N ALA A 77 10.36 -6.10 -12.98
CA ALA A 77 9.60 -4.90 -13.30
C ALA A 77 8.29 -4.87 -12.50
N THR A 78 7.96 -3.75 -11.86
CA THR A 78 6.77 -3.62 -11.00
C THR A 78 5.47 -3.94 -11.74
N LYS A 79 5.42 -3.65 -13.05
CA LYS A 79 4.30 -3.99 -13.93
C LYS A 79 4.06 -5.50 -14.10
N ASP A 80 5.07 -6.33 -13.90
CA ASP A 80 5.03 -7.78 -14.11
C ASP A 80 4.79 -8.54 -12.80
N ILE A 81 4.86 -7.85 -11.66
CA ILE A 81 4.53 -8.36 -10.33
C ILE A 81 3.00 -8.42 -10.18
N ASP A 82 2.51 -9.48 -9.53
CA ASP A 82 1.12 -9.58 -9.07
C ASP A 82 1.03 -9.11 -7.60
N SER A 83 1.87 -9.67 -6.74
CA SER A 83 1.93 -9.34 -5.32
C SER A 83 3.32 -9.60 -4.75
N MET A 84 3.64 -8.94 -3.64
CA MET A 84 4.88 -9.11 -2.91
C MET A 84 4.61 -9.09 -1.41
N TYR A 85 5.10 -10.08 -0.69
CA TYR A 85 5.03 -10.15 0.76
C TYR A 85 6.39 -9.79 1.32
N VAL A 86 6.42 -8.93 2.34
CA VAL A 86 7.66 -8.39 2.91
C VAL A 86 7.64 -8.57 4.43
N TRP A 87 8.73 -9.09 4.99
CA TRP A 87 8.90 -9.27 6.44
C TRP A 87 10.35 -9.06 6.85
N VAL A 88 10.61 -8.95 8.15
CA VAL A 88 11.98 -9.00 8.70
C VAL A 88 12.21 -10.40 9.25
N ASP A 89 13.33 -11.05 8.93
CA ASP A 89 13.60 -12.44 9.36
C ASP A 89 13.55 -12.62 10.89
N THR A 90 13.89 -11.57 11.66
CA THR A 90 13.81 -11.58 13.13
C THR A 90 12.40 -11.43 13.67
N ASN A 91 11.43 -11.08 12.82
CA ASN A 91 10.01 -10.97 13.15
C ASN A 91 9.15 -11.45 11.96
N PRO A 92 9.20 -12.75 11.62
CA PRO A 92 8.58 -13.27 10.40
C PRO A 92 7.05 -13.30 10.45
N TYR A 93 6.46 -13.03 11.62
CA TYR A 93 5.01 -12.95 11.80
C TYR A 93 4.44 -11.60 11.37
N ASN A 94 5.28 -10.56 11.27
CA ASN A 94 4.86 -9.26 10.77
C ASN A 94 5.09 -9.18 9.26
N VAL A 95 4.19 -9.81 8.50
CA VAL A 95 4.21 -9.83 7.04
C VAL A 95 3.35 -8.68 6.51
N ILE A 96 3.95 -7.84 5.68
CA ILE A 96 3.30 -6.73 5.00
C ILE A 96 3.06 -7.13 3.54
N VAL A 97 1.85 -6.86 3.03
CA VAL A 97 1.48 -7.17 1.65
C VAL A 97 1.62 -5.91 0.80
N SER A 98 2.42 -6.01 -0.26
CA SER A 98 2.62 -4.99 -1.29
C SER A 98 2.04 -5.45 -2.62
N VAL A 99 1.47 -4.52 -3.37
CA VAL A 99 0.93 -4.76 -4.72
C VAL A 99 1.31 -3.59 -5.64
N PRO A 100 1.44 -3.83 -6.96
CA PRO A 100 1.65 -2.76 -7.91
C PRO A 100 0.36 -1.96 -8.13
N VAL A 101 0.44 -0.65 -7.93
CA VAL A 101 -0.69 0.28 -8.05
C VAL A 101 -0.31 1.45 -8.95
N PRO A 102 -1.11 1.80 -9.98
CA PRO A 102 -0.93 3.06 -10.69
C PRO A 102 -1.17 4.24 -9.74
N VAL A 103 -0.21 5.15 -9.60
CA VAL A 103 -0.28 6.29 -8.67
C VAL A 103 -0.26 7.61 -9.42
N ASN A 104 -1.14 8.52 -9.01
CA ASN A 104 -1.03 9.94 -9.29
C ASN A 104 -0.62 10.66 -8.00
N ASN A 105 0.65 11.04 -7.92
CA ASN A 105 1.25 11.63 -6.74
C ASN A 105 1.12 13.16 -6.69
N SER A 106 -0.03 13.71 -7.10
CA SER A 106 -0.35 15.12 -6.82
C SER A 106 -0.56 15.30 -5.32
N TYR A 107 0.33 16.03 -4.67
CA TYR A 107 0.26 16.34 -3.25
C TYR A 107 0.06 17.85 -3.04
N GLY A 108 -1.06 18.25 -2.45
CA GLY A 108 -1.25 19.65 -2.04
C GLY A 108 -1.19 20.69 -3.17
N ASN A 109 -1.96 20.50 -4.25
CA ASN A 109 -1.99 21.35 -5.45
C ASN A 109 -0.73 21.31 -6.32
N ASP A 110 0.18 20.37 -6.10
CA ASP A 110 1.27 20.13 -7.02
C ASP A 110 0.72 19.49 -8.32
N GLU A 111 1.38 19.75 -9.46
CA GLU A 111 0.97 19.20 -10.75
C GLU A 111 0.82 17.66 -10.68
N PRO A 112 -0.15 17.06 -11.41
CA PRO A 112 -0.29 15.62 -11.47
C PRO A 112 1.02 14.92 -11.82
N MET A 113 1.57 14.18 -10.87
CA MET A 113 2.77 13.37 -11.07
C MET A 113 2.35 11.92 -11.27
N VAL A 114 2.13 11.56 -12.53
CA VAL A 114 1.74 10.21 -12.94
C VAL A 114 2.97 9.47 -13.46
N TYR A 115 3.30 8.34 -12.84
CA TYR A 115 4.39 7.50 -13.27
C TYR A 115 3.97 6.58 -14.43
N LYS A 116 4.92 6.25 -15.32
CA LYS A 116 4.67 5.35 -16.47
C LYS A 116 4.52 3.88 -16.07
N HIS A 117 4.89 3.55 -14.84
CA HIS A 117 4.82 2.22 -14.25
C HIS A 117 3.98 2.27 -12.98
N PRO A 118 3.39 1.13 -12.54
CA PRO A 118 2.80 1.07 -11.22
C PRO A 118 3.88 1.18 -10.14
N CYS A 119 3.52 1.75 -9.01
CA CYS A 119 4.35 1.81 -7.81
C CYS A 119 4.05 0.58 -6.95
N MET A 120 5.06 0.01 -6.29
CA MET A 120 4.80 -1.01 -5.25
C MET A 120 4.32 -0.34 -3.98
N CYS A 121 3.06 -0.58 -3.60
CA CYS A 121 2.43 0.06 -2.46
C CYS A 121 1.92 -0.97 -1.45
N TYR A 122 2.04 -0.65 -0.16
CA TYR A 122 1.58 -1.50 0.92
C TYR A 122 0.12 -1.37 1.20
N ILE A 123 -0.59 -2.48 1.35
CA ILE A 123 -2.00 -2.45 1.75
C ILE A 123 -2.06 -2.22 3.26
N ILE A 124 -2.49 -1.02 3.65
CA ILE A 124 -2.65 -0.64 5.08
C ILE A 124 -4.09 -0.84 5.53
N TYR A 125 -5.06 -0.66 4.62
CA TYR A 125 -6.47 -0.89 4.90
C TYR A 125 -7.19 -1.34 3.63
N SER A 126 -7.97 -2.41 3.75
CA SER A 126 -8.83 -2.91 2.67
C SER A 126 -10.28 -2.90 3.14
N GLY A 127 -10.97 -1.83 2.76
CA GLY A 127 -12.39 -1.64 3.01
C GLY A 127 -13.25 -2.21 1.88
N ARG A 128 -14.56 -1.96 1.94
CA ARG A 128 -15.48 -2.39 0.87
C ARG A 128 -15.45 -1.46 -0.34
N ASN A 129 -15.23 -0.18 -0.11
CA ASN A 129 -15.37 0.90 -1.09
C ASN A 129 -14.04 1.61 -1.36
N VAL A 130 -13.05 1.43 -0.48
CA VAL A 130 -11.72 2.01 -0.63
C VAL A 130 -10.62 1.04 -0.18
N VAL A 131 -9.50 1.06 -0.89
CA VAL A 131 -8.23 0.50 -0.43
C VAL A 131 -7.29 1.66 -0.12
N ILE A 132 -6.70 1.64 1.06
CA ILE A 132 -5.65 2.58 1.46
C ILE A 132 -4.32 1.89 1.37
N TYR A 133 -3.39 2.54 0.69
CA TYR A 133 -2.03 2.09 0.58
C TYR A 133 -1.06 3.02 1.29
N GLU A 134 0.12 2.52 1.61
CA GLU A 134 1.29 3.33 1.95
C GLU A 134 2.36 3.16 0.87
N ALA A 135 2.96 4.27 0.46
CA ALA A 135 4.01 4.31 -0.54
C ALA A 135 5.14 5.21 -0.05
N TRP A 136 6.34 4.98 -0.57
CA TRP A 136 7.54 5.69 -0.14
C TRP A 136 8.11 6.55 -1.26
N HIS A 137 8.33 7.83 -0.94
CA HIS A 137 8.94 8.80 -1.82
C HIS A 137 10.08 9.50 -1.09
N ASP A 138 11.28 9.54 -1.65
CA ASP A 138 12.48 10.03 -0.95
C ASP A 138 12.33 11.41 -0.29
N PHE A 139 11.75 12.37 -1.00
CA PHE A 139 11.56 13.72 -0.46
C PHE A 139 10.36 13.86 0.50
N LEU A 140 9.28 13.12 0.26
CA LEU A 140 8.05 13.21 1.06
C LEU A 140 8.07 12.22 2.24
N GLY A 141 8.98 11.26 2.24
CA GLY A 141 8.90 10.08 3.10
C GLY A 141 7.69 9.22 2.75
N ASP A 142 7.21 8.47 3.74
CA ASP A 142 6.01 7.64 3.60
C ASP A 142 4.74 8.49 3.54
N TYR A 143 3.78 8.05 2.74
CA TYR A 143 2.50 8.71 2.59
C TYR A 143 1.40 7.73 2.24
N TYR A 144 0.20 8.05 2.72
CA TYR A 144 -0.98 7.26 2.43
C TYR A 144 -1.58 7.65 1.09
N LEU A 145 -2.02 6.65 0.36
CA LEU A 145 -2.75 6.72 -0.90
C LEU A 145 -4.13 6.12 -0.70
N TYR A 146 -5.14 6.56 -1.45
CA TYR A 146 -6.42 5.87 -1.52
C TYR A 146 -6.80 5.57 -2.96
N LYS A 147 -7.51 4.46 -3.14
CA LYS A 147 -8.07 4.04 -4.43
C LYS A 147 -9.44 3.43 -4.21
N THR A 148 -10.44 3.91 -4.94
CA THR A 148 -11.74 3.24 -5.06
C THR A 148 -11.72 2.27 -6.25
N PRO A 149 -12.70 1.38 -6.39
CA PRO A 149 -12.84 0.54 -7.58
C PRO A 149 -12.82 1.34 -8.89
N GLU A 150 -13.41 2.54 -8.89
CA GLU A 150 -13.68 3.30 -10.12
C GLU A 150 -12.52 4.24 -10.49
N MET A 151 -11.58 4.43 -9.57
CA MET A 151 -10.37 5.22 -9.81
C MET A 151 -9.36 4.38 -10.59
N TYR A 152 -8.86 4.93 -11.70
CA TYR A 152 -7.73 4.33 -12.42
C TYR A 152 -6.42 4.46 -11.62
N TYR A 153 -6.14 5.65 -11.08
CA TYR A 153 -4.97 5.94 -10.26
C TYR A 153 -5.32 6.02 -8.78
N ALA A 154 -4.48 5.48 -7.91
CA ALA A 154 -4.49 5.85 -6.49
C ALA A 154 -3.99 7.28 -6.32
N LYS A 155 -4.62 8.04 -5.43
CA LYS A 155 -4.29 9.44 -5.15
C LYS A 155 -3.74 9.59 -3.74
N ALA A 156 -2.83 10.54 -3.53
CA ALA A 156 -2.31 10.85 -2.21
C ALA A 156 -3.42 11.32 -1.26
N LEU A 157 -3.32 10.92 0.01
CA LEU A 157 -4.11 11.43 1.13
C LEU A 157 -3.28 12.41 1.96
N PHE A 158 -2.29 11.93 2.71
CA PHE A 158 -1.41 12.74 3.56
C PHE A 158 -0.14 11.94 3.89
N ARG A 159 0.90 12.64 4.33
CA ARG A 159 2.16 12.00 4.75
C ARG A 159 1.94 11.14 6.01
N SER A 160 2.48 9.93 5.99
CA SER A 160 2.44 8.99 7.11
C SER A 160 3.27 9.52 8.28
N HIS A 161 2.82 9.27 9.51
CA HIS A 161 3.47 9.70 10.75
C HIS A 161 3.77 11.21 10.87
N GLN A 162 3.14 12.04 10.03
CA GLN A 162 3.31 13.49 9.98
C GLN A 162 2.00 14.20 10.33
N LYS A 163 2.10 15.46 10.75
CA LYS A 163 0.91 16.30 10.96
C LYS A 163 0.29 16.67 9.61
N LEU A 164 -1.03 16.81 9.58
CA LEU A 164 -1.70 17.38 8.41
C LEU A 164 -1.37 18.88 8.33
N SER A 165 -0.70 19.31 7.25
CA SER A 165 -0.43 20.74 7.04
C SER A 165 -1.69 21.47 6.60
N GLU A 166 -1.76 22.78 6.86
CA GLU A 166 -2.94 23.58 6.47
C GLU A 166 -3.17 23.58 4.95
N LYS A 167 -2.10 23.72 4.15
CA LYS A 167 -2.17 23.55 2.68
C LYS A 167 -2.79 22.20 2.33
N ARG A 168 -2.37 21.12 2.99
CA ARG A 168 -2.92 19.79 2.69
C ARG A 168 -4.37 19.65 3.16
N ARG A 169 -4.73 20.24 4.30
CA ARG A 169 -6.11 20.27 4.81
C ARG A 169 -7.07 20.88 3.80
N VAL A 170 -6.72 22.04 3.24
CA VAL A 170 -7.53 22.73 2.22
C VAL A 170 -7.69 21.84 0.98
N THR A 171 -6.59 21.37 0.40
CA THR A 171 -6.62 20.59 -0.85
C THR A 171 -7.27 19.22 -0.70
N LEU A 172 -7.13 18.58 0.47
CA LEU A 172 -7.82 17.32 0.74
C LEU A 172 -9.33 17.55 0.93
N ALA A 173 -9.74 18.67 1.53
CA ALA A 173 -11.14 19.04 1.64
C ALA A 173 -11.78 19.36 0.28
N GLU A 174 -11.00 19.89 -0.67
CA GLU A 174 -11.41 20.09 -2.07
C GLU A 174 -11.55 18.76 -2.84
N GLU A 175 -10.63 17.81 -2.65
CA GLU A 175 -10.74 16.46 -3.26
C GLU A 175 -12.01 15.71 -2.82
N PHE A 176 -12.50 15.98 -1.61
CA PHE A 176 -13.74 15.40 -1.07
C PHE A 176 -14.91 16.40 -1.03
N ASP A 177 -14.96 17.38 -1.93
CA ASP A 177 -16.00 18.43 -1.92
C ASP A 177 -17.43 17.87 -2.00
N ASP A 178 -17.61 16.80 -2.79
CA ASP A 178 -18.85 16.04 -2.94
C ASP A 178 -19.29 15.26 -1.69
N TYR A 179 -18.45 15.20 -0.65
CA TYR A 179 -18.67 14.39 0.55
C TYR A 179 -18.60 15.29 1.80
N PRO A 180 -19.69 16.00 2.15
CA PRO A 180 -19.69 16.96 3.26
C PRO A 180 -19.17 16.40 4.58
N VAL A 181 -19.51 15.14 4.89
CA VAL A 181 -19.07 14.47 6.12
C VAL A 181 -17.54 14.29 6.16
N ILE A 182 -16.92 13.90 5.05
CA ILE A 182 -15.46 13.76 4.94
C ILE A 182 -14.82 15.15 5.01
N LYS A 183 -15.37 16.12 4.27
CA LYS A 183 -14.88 17.50 4.23
C LYS A 183 -14.89 18.16 5.61
N ASP A 184 -15.97 18.01 6.36
CA ASP A 184 -16.10 18.54 7.71
C ASP A 184 -15.14 17.87 8.69
N TYR A 185 -14.94 16.56 8.56
CA TYR A 185 -13.92 15.87 9.34
C TYR A 185 -12.51 16.42 9.04
N ILE A 186 -12.14 16.57 7.77
CA ILE A 186 -10.84 17.11 7.36
C ILE A 186 -10.65 18.52 7.92
N ARG A 187 -11.67 19.37 7.93
CA ARG A 187 -11.55 20.75 8.45
C ARG A 187 -11.35 20.80 9.96
N ASN A 188 -11.96 19.87 10.69
CA ASN A 188 -12.00 19.93 12.16
C ASN A 188 -11.03 18.95 12.84
N ILE A 189 -10.36 18.06 12.09
CA ILE A 189 -9.48 17.08 12.71
C ILE A 189 -8.27 17.74 13.39
N PRO A 190 -7.92 17.37 14.64
CA PRO A 190 -6.69 17.83 15.27
C PRO A 190 -5.45 17.45 14.46
N ASP A 191 -4.48 18.37 14.31
CA ASP A 191 -3.31 18.20 13.44
C ASP A 191 -2.49 16.93 13.67
N LYS A 192 -2.46 16.45 14.92
CA LYS A 192 -1.70 15.26 15.32
C LYS A 192 -2.49 13.95 15.23
N MET A 193 -3.81 14.02 15.01
CA MET A 193 -4.65 12.83 15.05
C MET A 193 -4.25 11.82 13.96
N LEU A 194 -4.05 12.27 12.72
CA LEU A 194 -3.61 11.40 11.62
C LEU A 194 -2.20 10.84 11.79
N LYS A 195 -1.33 11.56 12.52
CA LYS A 195 0.01 11.08 12.87
C LYS A 195 -0.04 9.89 13.84
N VAL A 196 -0.97 9.93 14.80
CA VAL A 196 -1.04 8.95 15.89
C VAL A 196 -1.94 7.78 15.51
N ASN A 197 -3.09 8.06 14.91
CA ASN A 197 -4.09 7.05 14.57
C ASN A 197 -4.86 7.49 13.31
N PRO A 198 -4.41 7.10 12.11
CA PRO A 198 -5.10 7.43 10.86
C PRO A 198 -6.33 6.53 10.59
N LEU A 199 -6.47 5.39 11.29
CA LEU A 199 -7.50 4.40 11.01
C LEU A 199 -8.96 4.93 11.06
N PRO A 200 -9.36 5.78 12.03
CA PRO A 200 -10.70 6.38 12.02
C PRO A 200 -11.02 7.16 10.75
N PHE A 201 -10.02 7.81 10.16
CA PHE A 201 -10.22 8.54 8.91
C PHE A 201 -10.37 7.59 7.71
N PHE A 202 -9.61 6.49 7.67
CA PHE A 202 -9.77 5.47 6.63
C PHE A 202 -11.16 4.84 6.66
N LEU A 203 -11.67 4.53 7.86
CA LEU A 203 -13.03 4.01 8.06
C LEU A 203 -14.10 5.03 7.64
N LEU A 204 -13.89 6.32 7.92
CA LEU A 204 -14.81 7.38 7.47
C LEU A 204 -14.89 7.45 5.94
N ILE A 205 -13.74 7.39 5.26
CA ILE A 205 -13.70 7.39 3.79
C ILE A 205 -14.44 6.15 3.26
N ASP A 206 -14.11 4.95 3.76
CA ASP A 206 -14.75 3.71 3.31
C ASP A 206 -16.26 3.74 3.46
N THR A 207 -16.76 4.17 4.62
CA THR A 207 -18.19 4.19 4.92
C THR A 207 -18.94 5.25 4.12
N THR A 208 -18.37 6.43 3.94
CA THR A 208 -19.05 7.55 3.26
C THR A 208 -19.11 7.32 1.75
N LEU A 209 -18.03 6.81 1.14
CA LEU A 209 -18.02 6.51 -0.29
C LEU A 209 -19.08 5.46 -0.66
N GLY A 210 -19.25 4.42 0.16
CA GLY A 210 -20.29 3.40 -0.08
C GLY A 210 -21.74 3.84 0.12
N GLN A 211 -21.99 5.06 0.62
CA GLN A 211 -23.34 5.60 0.75
C GLN A 211 -23.82 6.30 -0.53
N LYS A 212 -22.90 6.93 -1.29
CA LYS A 212 -23.23 7.61 -2.56
C LYS A 212 -23.76 6.62 -3.60
N ASP A 213 -23.19 5.42 -3.66
CA ASP A 213 -23.62 4.37 -4.59
C ASP A 213 -25.02 3.84 -4.27
N LYS A 214 -25.40 3.80 -2.98
CA LYS A 214 -26.74 3.41 -2.55
C LYS A 214 -27.80 4.49 -2.81
N ALA A 215 -27.41 5.75 -2.81
CA ALA A 215 -28.30 6.86 -3.16
C ALA A 215 -28.52 6.95 -4.68
N ALA A 216 -27.47 6.72 -5.48
CA ALA A 216 -27.57 6.68 -6.94
C ALA A 216 -28.40 5.49 -7.46
N GLY A 217 -28.33 4.33 -6.79
CA GLY A 217 -29.13 3.15 -7.12
C GLY A 217 -30.62 3.22 -6.74
N LYS A 218 -31.08 4.29 -6.06
CA LYS A 218 -32.50 4.48 -5.67
C LYS A 218 -33.30 5.37 -6.61
N VAL A 219 -32.70 5.90 -7.68
CA VAL A 219 -33.38 6.77 -8.67
C VAL A 219 -33.91 5.96 -9.89
N GLY A 220 -33.72 4.64 -9.90
CA GLY A 220 -34.26 3.75 -10.93
C GLY A 220 -35.12 2.64 -10.32
N ASN A 221 -36.38 2.97 -10.00
CA ASN A 221 -37.51 2.04 -9.94
C ASN A 221 -38.81 2.85 -10.04
#